data_AF-A0A9D1RJ05-F1
#
_entry.id   AF-A0A9D1RJ05-F1
#
_cell.length_a   1.000
_cell.length_b   1.000
_cell.length_c   1.000
_cell.angle_alpha   90.00
_cell.angle_beta   90.00
_cell.angle_gamma   90.00
#
_symmetry.space_group_name_H-M   'P 1'
#
loop_
_entity.id
_entity.type
_entity.pdbx_description
1 polymer ?
#
loop_
_entity_poly.entity_id
_entity_poly.type
_entity_poly.pdbx_seq_one_letter_code
_entity_poly.pdbx_strand_id
1 'polypeptide(L)'
;LYINGRPHGPDDGVTTCQLHMRRFKDGDTIVIEPWRAKPFPIIKDLVVDRSAFDKIIQEGGYISVTTGGVPDGNAIPIPKKNADEAMDSAACIGCGACVAACKNASAMLFVSAKVSQLALLPQGKPEAAKRVQAMVAKMDELGFGNCTNTYACEAECPKSIKRSNIARMNREFICAKVCSEE
;
A
#
# COMPACT_ATOMS: atom_id res chain seq x y z
N LEU A 1 -13.32 4.24 5.87
CA LEU A 1 -14.68 3.88 6.31
C LEU A 1 -15.23 2.83 5.39
N TYR A 2 -15.97 1.89 5.95
CA TYR A 2 -16.65 0.84 5.22
C TYR A 2 -18.13 1.21 5.14
N ILE A 3 -18.65 1.41 3.92
CA ILE A 3 -19.98 1.99 3.70
C ILE A 3 -20.78 1.02 2.84
N ASN A 4 -21.94 0.59 3.32
CA ASN A 4 -22.82 -0.37 2.64
C ASN A 4 -22.07 -1.61 2.11
N GLY A 5 -21.16 -2.17 2.91
CA GLY A 5 -20.42 -3.37 2.51
C GLY A 5 -19.18 -3.12 1.65
N ARG A 6 -18.81 -1.86 1.38
CA ARG A 6 -17.69 -1.52 0.48
C ARG A 6 -16.76 -0.47 1.08
N PRO A 7 -15.41 -0.62 1.00
CA PRO A 7 -14.48 0.43 1.38
C PRO A 7 -14.78 1.73 0.62
N HIS A 8 -14.84 2.84 1.33
CA HIS A 8 -15.14 4.17 0.77
C HIS A 8 -16.51 4.36 0.13
N GLY A 9 -17.34 3.32 0.01
CA GLY A 9 -18.71 3.39 -0.50
C GLY A 9 -18.84 2.92 -1.95
N PRO A 10 -19.99 3.19 -2.59
CA PRO A 10 -20.35 2.58 -3.87
C PRO A 10 -19.62 3.16 -5.10
N ASP A 11 -18.95 4.30 -4.98
CA ASP A 11 -18.28 4.97 -6.11
C ASP A 11 -16.83 4.48 -6.27
N ASP A 12 -16.31 4.50 -7.50
CA ASP A 12 -14.99 3.98 -7.83
C ASP A 12 -13.93 5.08 -7.86
N GLY A 13 -12.68 4.74 -7.49
CA GLY A 13 -11.55 5.68 -7.61
C GLY A 13 -11.63 6.91 -6.70
N VAL A 14 -12.48 6.86 -5.66
CA VAL A 14 -12.68 7.98 -4.73
C VAL A 14 -12.58 7.53 -3.28
N THR A 15 -12.25 8.47 -2.40
CA THR A 15 -12.31 8.24 -0.96
C THR A 15 -13.63 8.70 -0.39
N THR A 16 -13.93 8.32 0.85
CA THR A 16 -15.20 8.69 1.51
C THR A 16 -15.47 10.20 1.52
N CYS A 17 -14.44 11.04 1.64
CA CYS A 17 -14.63 12.51 1.62
C CYS A 17 -15.03 13.06 0.25
N GLN A 18 -14.88 12.27 -0.81
CA GLN A 18 -15.31 12.58 -2.18
C GLN A 18 -16.59 11.82 -2.57
N LEU A 19 -17.13 10.99 -1.68
CA LEU A 19 -18.41 10.32 -1.90
C LEU A 19 -19.54 11.32 -1.69
N HIS A 20 -20.43 11.42 -2.68
CA HIS A 20 -21.55 12.37 -2.65
C HIS A 20 -22.88 11.65 -2.44
N MET A 21 -23.80 12.29 -1.71
CA MET A 21 -25.14 11.74 -1.41
C MET A 21 -25.96 11.37 -2.66
N ARG A 22 -25.73 12.05 -3.80
CA ARG A 22 -26.36 11.73 -5.10
C ARG A 22 -26.06 10.33 -5.66
N ARG A 23 -25.11 9.60 -5.03
CA ARG A 23 -24.83 8.20 -5.37
C ARG A 23 -25.80 7.22 -4.71
N PHE A 24 -26.58 7.68 -3.75
CA PHE A 24 -27.61 6.92 -3.07
C PHE A 24 -28.99 7.35 -3.56
N LYS A 25 -29.95 6.43 -3.52
CA LYS A 25 -31.34 6.71 -3.86
C LYS A 25 -32.04 7.33 -2.66
N ASP A 26 -33.07 8.13 -2.93
CA ASP A 26 -33.91 8.67 -1.87
C ASP A 26 -34.57 7.52 -1.08
N GLY A 27 -34.58 7.63 0.24
CA GLY A 27 -35.04 6.58 1.16
C GLY A 27 -34.03 5.45 1.45
N ASP A 28 -32.83 5.44 0.85
CA ASP A 28 -31.80 4.45 1.16
C ASP A 28 -31.32 4.55 2.62
N THR A 29 -31.15 3.39 3.27
CA THR A 29 -30.42 3.32 4.55
C THR A 29 -28.94 3.17 4.30
N ILE A 30 -28.13 4.09 4.81
CA ILE A 30 -26.66 4.07 4.67
C ILE A 30 -26.04 3.56 5.97
N VAL A 31 -25.35 2.43 5.89
CA VAL A 31 -24.60 1.82 7.00
C VAL A 31 -23.14 2.23 6.88
N ILE A 32 -22.60 2.85 7.92
CA ILE A 32 -21.21 3.31 7.99
C ILE A 32 -20.52 2.62 9.15
N GLU A 33 -19.40 1.97 8.86
CA GLU A 33 -18.63 1.19 9.81
C GLU A 33 -17.14 1.60 9.77
N PRO A 34 -16.39 1.36 10.88
CA PRO A 34 -14.94 1.47 10.87
C PRO A 34 -14.32 0.41 9.93
N TRP A 35 -12.99 0.44 9.76
CA TRP A 35 -12.31 -0.55 8.95
C TRP A 35 -12.44 -1.96 9.53
N ARG A 36 -12.83 -2.92 8.68
CA ARG A 36 -12.99 -4.33 9.06
C ARG A 36 -11.65 -5.08 9.00
N ALA A 37 -10.71 -4.74 9.87
CA ALA A 37 -9.40 -5.38 9.91
C ALA A 37 -8.83 -5.42 11.34
N LYS A 38 -8.42 -6.61 11.82
CA LYS A 38 -7.81 -6.76 13.16
C LYS A 38 -6.57 -5.87 13.37
N PRO A 39 -5.66 -5.71 12.38
CA PRO A 39 -4.52 -4.80 12.53
C PRO A 39 -4.89 -3.31 12.60
N PHE A 40 -6.16 -2.95 12.39
CA PHE A 40 -6.69 -1.60 12.57
C PHE A 40 -7.72 -1.57 13.71
N PRO A 41 -7.28 -1.66 14.98
CA PRO A 41 -8.20 -1.70 16.10
C PRO A 41 -9.01 -0.40 16.19
N ILE A 42 -10.27 -0.54 16.59
CA ILE A 42 -11.19 0.59 16.78
C ILE A 42 -10.78 1.32 18.05
N ILE A 43 -10.58 2.64 17.94
CA ILE A 43 -10.35 3.52 19.08
C ILE A 43 -11.71 3.93 19.65
N LYS A 44 -12.56 4.54 18.80
CA LYS A 44 -13.91 4.97 19.15
C LYS A 44 -14.71 5.26 17.88
N ASP A 45 -15.97 4.85 17.84
CA ASP A 45 -16.89 5.07 16.73
C ASP A 45 -16.28 4.60 15.38
N LEU A 46 -16.00 5.53 14.48
CA LEU A 46 -15.41 5.28 13.16
C LEU A 46 -13.89 5.47 13.13
N VAL A 47 -13.28 5.86 14.25
CA VAL A 47 -11.84 6.11 14.38
C VAL A 47 -11.13 4.80 14.70
N VAL A 48 -10.10 4.49 13.90
CA VAL A 48 -9.24 3.31 14.06
C VAL A 48 -7.78 3.73 14.17
N ASP A 49 -6.98 2.92 14.86
CA ASP A 49 -5.53 3.05 14.84
C ASP A 49 -4.97 2.45 13.52
N ARG A 50 -4.18 3.22 12.78
CA ARG A 50 -3.49 2.79 11.56
C ARG A 50 -1.97 2.83 11.67
N SER A 51 -1.44 3.03 12.89
CA SER A 51 0.01 3.11 13.17
C SER A 51 0.79 1.88 12.67
N ALA A 52 0.13 0.74 12.48
CA ALA A 52 0.72 -0.44 11.84
C ALA A 52 1.31 -0.14 10.44
N PHE A 53 0.69 0.74 9.66
CA PHE A 53 1.25 1.16 8.36
C PHE A 53 2.50 2.00 8.52
N ASP A 54 2.54 2.90 9.51
CA ASP A 54 3.71 3.72 9.77
C ASP A 54 4.89 2.85 10.24
N LYS A 55 4.63 1.87 11.12
CA LYS A 55 5.62 0.87 11.54
C LYS A 55 6.19 0.09 10.37
N ILE A 56 5.38 -0.30 9.38
CA ILE A 56 5.88 -0.96 8.16
C ILE A 56 6.78 -0.01 7.35
N ILE A 57 6.38 1.26 7.18
CA ILE A 57 7.18 2.25 6.46
C ILE A 57 8.53 2.48 7.15
N GLN A 58 8.57 2.46 8.48
CA GLN A 58 9.81 2.61 9.26
C GLN A 58 10.84 1.49 9.03
N GLU A 59 10.42 0.33 8.52
CA GLU A 59 11.32 -0.82 8.28
C GLU A 59 11.95 -0.83 6.88
N GLY A 60 11.76 0.23 6.07
CA GLY A 60 12.43 0.34 4.78
C GLY A 60 11.69 1.12 3.71
N GLY A 61 10.58 1.77 4.03
CA GLY A 61 9.84 2.68 3.14
C GLY A 61 10.56 4.00 2.83
N TYR A 62 11.90 4.01 2.87
CA TYR A 62 12.78 5.14 2.62
C TYR A 62 14.05 4.68 1.88
N ILE A 63 14.88 5.67 1.52
CA ILE A 63 16.25 5.45 1.05
C ILE A 63 17.22 6.09 2.04
N SER A 64 18.32 5.40 2.34
CA SER A 64 19.40 5.95 3.15
C SER A 64 20.35 6.73 2.25
N VAL A 65 20.51 8.03 2.51
CA VAL A 65 21.38 8.90 1.72
C VAL A 65 22.06 9.95 2.60
N THR A 66 23.33 10.21 2.32
CA THR A 66 24.07 11.34 2.90
C THR A 66 23.64 12.63 2.20
N THR A 67 23.19 13.64 2.96
CA THR A 67 22.62 14.88 2.39
C THR A 67 23.67 15.86 1.85
N GLY A 68 24.96 15.65 2.13
CA GLY A 68 26.05 16.47 1.61
C GLY A 68 26.58 15.92 0.29
N GLY A 69 26.13 16.48 -0.84
CA GLY A 69 26.63 16.12 -2.18
C GLY A 69 25.62 15.46 -3.10
N VAL A 70 24.32 15.78 -2.96
CA VAL A 70 23.28 15.28 -3.87
C VAL A 70 23.62 15.72 -5.30
N PRO A 71 23.79 14.78 -6.25
CA PRO A 71 24.09 15.13 -7.63
C PRO A 71 22.89 15.84 -8.28
N ASP A 72 23.12 16.54 -9.39
CA ASP A 72 22.04 17.14 -10.18
C ASP A 72 20.98 16.09 -10.52
N GLY A 73 19.70 16.47 -10.45
CA GLY A 73 18.58 15.55 -10.68
C GLY A 73 18.59 14.89 -12.07
N ASN A 74 19.28 15.50 -13.05
CA ASN A 74 19.43 14.96 -14.40
C ASN A 74 20.70 14.10 -14.56
N ALA A 75 21.54 13.98 -13.54
CA ALA A 75 22.79 13.22 -13.61
C ALA A 75 22.56 11.71 -13.74
N ILE A 76 21.45 11.20 -13.22
CA ILE A 76 21.07 9.77 -13.30
C ILE A 76 19.80 9.67 -14.14
N PRO A 77 19.90 9.33 -15.44
CA PRO A 77 18.74 9.19 -16.29
C PRO A 77 17.88 8.01 -15.83
N ILE A 78 16.57 8.25 -15.70
CA ILE A 78 15.58 7.23 -15.34
C ILE A 78 14.66 7.03 -16.55
N PRO A 79 14.48 5.80 -17.04
CA PRO A 79 13.51 5.53 -18.10
C PRO A 79 12.13 6.05 -17.73
N LYS A 80 11.48 6.80 -18.64
CA LYS A 80 10.16 7.42 -18.40
C LYS A 80 9.13 6.44 -17.83
N LYS A 81 9.09 5.22 -18.38
CA LYS A 81 8.21 4.14 -17.91
C LYS A 81 8.44 3.80 -16.42
N ASN A 82 9.71 3.74 -15.99
CA ASN A 82 10.03 3.44 -14.59
C ASN A 82 9.66 4.60 -13.67
N ALA A 83 9.90 5.84 -14.12
CA ALA A 83 9.50 7.02 -13.37
C ALA A 83 7.98 7.10 -13.17
N ASP A 84 7.22 6.82 -14.24
CA ASP A 84 5.75 6.80 -14.19
C ASP A 84 5.23 5.67 -13.30
N GLU A 85 5.72 4.44 -13.46
CA GLU A 85 5.32 3.33 -12.60
C GLU A 85 5.71 3.55 -11.12
N ALA A 86 6.84 4.22 -10.87
CA ALA A 86 7.26 4.58 -9.52
C ALA A 86 6.30 5.61 -8.91
N MET A 87 5.93 6.63 -9.68
CA MET A 87 4.97 7.65 -9.24
C MET A 87 3.57 7.07 -9.02
N ASP A 88 3.10 6.21 -9.92
CA ASP A 88 1.83 5.48 -9.78
C ASP A 88 1.82 4.64 -8.49
N SER A 89 2.93 3.97 -8.18
CA SER A 89 3.09 3.23 -6.93
C SER A 89 3.11 4.15 -5.71
N ALA A 90 3.77 5.31 -5.83
CA ALA A 90 3.88 6.31 -4.77
C ALA A 90 2.56 7.02 -4.45
N ALA A 91 1.62 7.03 -5.38
CA ALA A 91 0.27 7.58 -5.19
C ALA A 91 -0.53 6.89 -4.07
N CYS A 92 -0.03 5.77 -3.51
CA CYS A 92 -0.64 5.11 -2.36
C CYS A 92 -0.70 6.04 -1.13
N ILE A 93 -1.92 6.46 -0.78
CA ILE A 93 -2.25 7.34 0.35
C ILE A 93 -2.41 6.61 1.71
N GLY A 94 -2.12 5.31 1.78
CA GLY A 94 -2.22 4.55 3.04
C GLY A 94 -3.63 4.47 3.64
N CYS A 95 -4.69 4.62 2.85
CA CYS A 95 -6.07 4.74 3.37
C CYS A 95 -6.58 3.50 4.14
N GLY A 96 -6.06 2.31 3.84
CA GLY A 96 -6.48 1.05 4.45
C GLY A 96 -7.60 0.29 3.72
N ALA A 97 -8.15 0.84 2.63
CA ALA A 97 -9.22 0.19 1.86
C ALA A 97 -8.81 -1.21 1.34
N CYS A 98 -7.58 -1.35 0.87
CA CYS A 98 -7.04 -2.63 0.37
C CYS A 98 -7.01 -3.73 1.44
N VAL A 99 -6.77 -3.37 2.70
CA VAL A 99 -6.77 -4.29 3.85
C VAL A 99 -8.21 -4.64 4.21
N ALA A 100 -9.09 -3.64 4.32
CA ALA A 100 -10.50 -3.85 4.67
C ALA A 100 -11.30 -4.63 3.60
N ALA A 101 -10.93 -4.53 2.32
CA ALA A 101 -11.51 -5.31 1.23
C ALA A 101 -11.04 -6.77 1.22
N CYS A 102 -9.82 -7.02 1.72
CA CYS A 102 -9.21 -8.33 1.63
C CYS A 102 -9.82 -9.27 2.68
N LYS A 103 -10.31 -10.44 2.25
CA LYS A 103 -10.80 -11.49 3.17
C LYS A 103 -9.78 -11.91 4.24
N ASN A 104 -8.48 -11.77 3.91
CA ASN A 104 -7.38 -12.12 4.81
C ASN A 104 -6.87 -10.89 5.59
N ALA A 105 -7.45 -9.71 5.43
CA ALA A 105 -6.91 -8.44 5.92
C ALA A 105 -5.43 -8.27 5.56
N SER A 106 -5.05 -8.57 4.30
CA SER A 106 -3.67 -8.50 3.85
C SER A 106 -3.25 -7.07 3.52
N ALA A 107 -2.08 -6.65 3.99
CA ALA A 107 -1.46 -5.37 3.61
C ALA A 107 -0.56 -5.46 2.36
N MET A 108 -0.53 -6.60 1.67
CA MET A 108 0.39 -6.84 0.55
C MET A 108 0.32 -5.78 -0.55
N LEU A 109 -0.86 -5.22 -0.87
CA LEU A 109 -0.95 -4.13 -1.87
C LEU A 109 -0.29 -2.83 -1.37
N PHE A 110 -0.46 -2.50 -0.09
CA PHE A 110 0.18 -1.34 0.52
C PHE A 110 1.70 -1.52 0.58
N VAL A 111 2.17 -2.63 1.15
CA VAL A 111 3.61 -2.93 1.27
C VAL A 111 4.26 -2.94 -0.10
N SER A 112 3.65 -3.62 -1.07
CA SER A 112 4.20 -3.73 -2.41
C SER A 112 4.25 -2.41 -3.17
N ALA A 113 3.31 -1.49 -2.95
CA ALA A 113 3.37 -0.14 -3.51
C ALA A 113 4.56 0.64 -2.93
N LYS A 114 4.78 0.56 -1.61
CA LYS A 114 5.90 1.23 -0.93
C LYS A 114 7.27 0.63 -1.27
N VAL A 115 7.34 -0.67 -1.53
CA VAL A 115 8.55 -1.31 -2.07
C VAL A 115 8.75 -0.89 -3.53
N SER A 116 7.71 -0.96 -4.36
CA SER A 116 7.80 -0.73 -5.81
C SER A 116 8.18 0.69 -6.19
N GLN A 117 7.66 1.71 -5.49
CA GLN A 117 8.02 3.11 -5.74
C GLN A 117 9.53 3.35 -5.59
N LEU A 118 10.23 2.53 -4.79
CA LEU A 118 11.67 2.64 -4.55
C LEU A 118 12.47 1.66 -5.43
N ALA A 119 11.99 0.42 -5.62
CA ALA A 119 12.67 -0.60 -6.41
C ALA A 119 12.80 -0.23 -7.90
N LEU A 120 11.89 0.59 -8.41
CA LEU A 120 11.93 1.11 -9.79
C LEU A 120 12.96 2.22 -10.00
N LEU A 121 13.49 2.80 -8.93
CA LEU A 121 14.40 3.93 -8.96
C LEU A 121 15.82 3.49 -8.59
N PRO A 122 16.87 4.03 -9.26
CA PRO A 122 18.27 3.69 -8.96
C PRO A 122 18.64 3.87 -7.48
N GLN A 123 18.11 4.91 -6.85
CA GLN A 123 18.38 5.26 -5.44
C GLN A 123 17.83 4.22 -4.47
N GLY A 124 16.76 3.52 -4.83
CA GLY A 124 16.17 2.49 -3.98
C GLY A 124 16.79 1.11 -4.15
N LYS A 125 17.60 0.87 -5.20
CA LYS A 125 18.19 -0.43 -5.49
C LYS A 125 19.18 -0.94 -4.43
N PRO A 126 20.08 -0.12 -3.85
CA PRO A 126 21.07 -0.60 -2.89
C PRO A 126 20.45 -1.31 -1.68
N GLU A 127 19.27 -0.87 -1.24
CA GLU A 127 18.58 -1.41 -0.07
C GLU A 127 17.40 -2.33 -0.44
N ALA A 128 17.23 -2.70 -1.72
CA ALA A 128 16.02 -3.39 -2.18
C ALA A 128 15.77 -4.73 -1.48
N ALA A 129 16.80 -5.59 -1.37
CA ALA A 129 16.69 -6.90 -0.74
C ALA A 129 16.36 -6.79 0.76
N LYS A 130 17.11 -5.96 1.49
CA LYS A 130 16.87 -5.71 2.92
C LYS A 130 15.49 -5.10 3.16
N ARG A 131 15.10 -4.10 2.36
CA ARG A 131 13.80 -3.42 2.43
C ARG A 131 12.66 -4.40 2.31
N VAL A 132 12.64 -5.21 1.26
CA VAL A 132 11.50 -6.10 1.01
C VAL A 132 11.37 -7.16 2.10
N GLN A 133 12.50 -7.71 2.57
CA GLN A 133 12.50 -8.68 3.67
C GLN A 133 12.01 -8.06 4.98
N ALA A 134 12.54 -6.91 5.37
CA ALA A 134 12.18 -6.24 6.62
C ALA A 134 10.72 -5.76 6.62
N MET A 135 10.25 -5.15 5.52
CA MET A 135 8.87 -4.66 5.44
C MET A 135 7.84 -5.80 5.41
N VAL A 136 8.15 -6.93 4.74
CA VAL A 136 7.27 -8.12 4.75
C VAL A 136 7.27 -8.77 6.13
N ALA A 137 8.43 -8.94 6.77
CA ALA A 137 8.51 -9.49 8.12
C ALA A 137 7.73 -8.64 9.13
N LYS A 138 7.82 -7.31 9.04
CA LYS A 138 7.05 -6.39 9.90
C LYS A 138 5.55 -6.46 9.63
N MET A 139 5.14 -6.60 8.37
CA MET A 139 3.74 -6.83 8.03
C MET A 139 3.19 -8.09 8.71
N ASP A 140 3.95 -9.19 8.68
CA ASP A 140 3.56 -10.44 9.33
C ASP A 140 3.53 -10.30 10.86
N GLU A 141 4.54 -9.66 11.45
CA GLU A 141 4.61 -9.35 12.89
C GLU A 141 3.39 -8.57 13.39
N LEU A 142 2.91 -7.61 12.59
CA LEU A 142 1.75 -6.78 12.91
C LEU A 142 0.40 -7.48 12.69
N GLY A 143 0.42 -8.75 12.29
CA GLY A 143 -0.77 -9.59 12.19
C GLY A 143 -1.61 -9.37 10.94
N PHE A 144 -1.05 -8.78 9.87
CA PHE A 144 -1.71 -8.76 8.57
C PHE A 144 -1.68 -10.15 7.93
N GLY A 145 -2.73 -10.52 7.21
CA GLY A 145 -2.78 -11.82 6.54
C GLY A 145 -2.04 -11.86 5.21
N ASN A 146 -1.90 -13.08 4.68
CA ASN A 146 -1.21 -13.34 3.41
C ASN A 146 -2.10 -13.15 2.17
N CYS A 147 -1.48 -12.85 1.03
CA CYS A 147 -2.20 -12.73 -0.24
C CYS A 147 -2.67 -14.10 -0.74
N THR A 148 -3.94 -14.21 -1.14
CA THR A 148 -4.51 -15.37 -1.82
C THR A 148 -5.09 -15.03 -3.20
N ASN A 149 -4.63 -13.91 -3.79
CA ASN A 149 -4.98 -13.48 -5.15
C ASN A 149 -6.49 -13.28 -5.41
N THR A 150 -7.22 -12.73 -4.42
CA THR A 150 -8.65 -12.38 -4.60
C THR A 150 -8.87 -11.12 -5.42
N TYR A 151 -7.84 -10.29 -5.59
CA TYR A 151 -7.84 -9.01 -6.33
C TYR A 151 -8.79 -7.92 -5.82
N ALA A 152 -9.53 -8.16 -4.73
CA ALA A 152 -10.38 -7.15 -4.09
C ALA A 152 -9.61 -5.88 -3.69
N CYS A 153 -8.33 -6.02 -3.32
CA CYS A 153 -7.49 -4.89 -2.92
C CYS A 153 -7.23 -3.87 -4.05
N GLU A 154 -7.07 -4.33 -5.29
CA GLU A 154 -6.86 -3.48 -6.47
C GLU A 154 -8.19 -2.83 -6.90
N ALA A 155 -9.28 -3.62 -6.89
CA ALA A 155 -10.62 -3.16 -7.24
C ALA A 155 -11.12 -2.03 -6.33
N GLU A 156 -10.84 -2.11 -5.02
CA GLU A 156 -11.29 -1.14 -4.02
C GLU A 156 -10.29 0.00 -3.78
N CYS A 157 -9.20 0.07 -4.55
CA CYS A 157 -8.18 1.08 -4.33
C CYS A 157 -8.63 2.45 -4.91
N PRO A 158 -8.79 3.50 -4.08
CA PRO A 158 -9.21 4.81 -4.56
C PRO A 158 -8.12 5.54 -5.37
N LYS A 159 -6.91 4.97 -5.43
CA LYS A 159 -5.78 5.48 -6.21
C LYS A 159 -5.38 4.53 -7.33
N SER A 160 -6.21 3.51 -7.60
CA SER A 160 -6.01 2.54 -8.67
C SER A 160 -4.61 1.88 -8.64
N ILE A 161 -4.11 1.61 -7.43
CA ILE A 161 -2.82 0.94 -7.24
C ILE A 161 -2.95 -0.49 -7.77
N LYS A 162 -2.11 -0.80 -8.76
CA LYS A 162 -2.20 -2.06 -9.49
C LYS A 162 -1.60 -3.23 -8.73
N ARG A 163 -2.15 -4.44 -8.93
CA ARG A 163 -1.61 -5.69 -8.38
C ARG A 163 -0.23 -6.06 -8.94
N SER A 164 0.18 -5.46 -10.05
CA SER A 164 1.53 -5.62 -10.60
C SER A 164 2.61 -5.23 -9.59
N ASN A 165 2.31 -4.35 -8.64
CA ASN A 165 3.16 -4.04 -7.50
C ASN A 165 3.39 -5.27 -6.61
N ILE A 166 2.33 -6.02 -6.27
CA ILE A 166 2.44 -7.27 -5.50
C ILE A 166 3.32 -8.27 -6.24
N ALA A 167 3.12 -8.42 -7.55
CA ALA A 167 3.96 -9.30 -8.36
C ALA A 167 5.44 -8.88 -8.37
N ARG A 168 5.72 -7.56 -8.44
CA ARG A 168 7.09 -7.02 -8.35
C ARG A 168 7.70 -7.29 -6.99
N MET A 169 7.01 -6.96 -5.91
CA MET A 169 7.48 -7.21 -4.54
C MET A 169 7.75 -8.70 -4.29
N ASN A 170 6.88 -9.61 -4.76
CA ASN A 170 7.12 -11.04 -4.61
C ASN A 170 8.39 -11.50 -5.34
N ARG A 171 8.68 -10.95 -6.54
CA ARG A 171 9.95 -11.22 -7.23
C ARG A 171 11.14 -10.70 -6.44
N GLU A 172 11.09 -9.45 -5.97
CA GLU A 172 12.13 -8.88 -5.12
C GLU A 172 12.36 -9.73 -3.86
N PHE A 173 11.29 -10.18 -3.20
CA PHE A 173 11.37 -11.01 -2.00
C PHE A 173 12.02 -12.38 -2.28
N ILE A 174 11.62 -13.05 -3.38
CA ILE A 174 12.20 -14.33 -3.77
C ILE A 174 13.67 -14.16 -4.14
N CYS A 175 14.00 -13.16 -4.97
CA CYS A 175 15.39 -12.85 -5.31
C CYS A 175 16.21 -12.55 -4.05
N ALA A 176 15.67 -11.77 -3.11
CA ALA A 176 16.33 -11.49 -1.85
C ALA A 176 16.57 -12.77 -1.03
N LYS A 177 15.63 -13.71 -0.98
CA LYS A 177 15.78 -14.96 -0.20
C LYS A 177 16.73 -15.99 -0.82
N VAL A 178 16.92 -15.96 -2.14
CA VAL A 178 17.75 -16.94 -2.86
C VAL A 178 19.15 -16.40 -3.14
N CYS A 179 19.30 -15.07 -3.27
CA CYS A 179 20.55 -14.42 -3.64
C CYS A 179 21.22 -13.63 -2.50
N SER A 180 20.61 -13.53 -1.31
CA SER A 180 21.29 -12.91 -0.16
C SER A 180 22.41 -13.81 0.35
N GLU A 181 23.62 -13.24 0.48
CA GLU A 181 24.77 -13.87 1.14
C GLU A 181 24.73 -13.77 2.69
N GLU A 182 23.53 -13.57 3.26
CA GLU A 182 23.28 -13.66 4.70
C GLU A 182 22.54 -14.96 5.05
#